data_AF-B9A8Z7-F1
#
_entry.id   AF-B9A8Z7-F1
#
_cell.length_a   1.000
_cell.length_b   1.000
_cell.length_c   1.000
_cell.angle_alpha   90.00
_cell.angle_beta   90.00
_cell.angle_gamma   90.00
#
_symmetry.space_group_name_H-M   'P 1'
#
loop_
_entity.id
_entity.type
_entity.pdbx_description
1 polymer ?
#
loop_
_entity_poly.entity_id
_entity_poly.type
_entity_poly.pdbx_seq_one_letter_code
_entity_poly.pdbx_strand_id
1 'polypeptide(L)'
;MIKNIAIIVKNVKYQAYRLKLAKCFIDENNEDLEQELFCEIWPCLDQYDEDKSSFNTFVARLTENKAINMLKKQQCAKRNINNHISIDVTELFESEITKRIDVDYMISVLPKKWQNICEQLKFFNLHEVAKMNNVSRTTLNNIIKKIRAKLSPIYYEGKKKN
;
A
#
# COMPACT_ATOMS: atom_id res chain seq x y z
N MET A 1 3.34 -25.72 2.56
CA MET A 1 3.19 -25.28 1.16
C MET A 1 2.03 -24.28 0.97
N ILE A 2 0.77 -24.62 1.29
CA ILE A 2 -0.40 -23.72 1.08
C ILE A 2 -0.35 -22.41 1.90
N LYS A 3 0.11 -22.44 3.16
CA LYS A 3 0.20 -21.20 3.97
C LYS A 3 1.18 -20.16 3.39
N ASN A 4 2.23 -20.62 2.72
CA ASN A 4 3.28 -19.74 2.16
C ASN A 4 2.77 -19.00 0.92
N ILE A 5 1.99 -19.65 0.05
CA ILE A 5 1.42 -19.00 -1.14
C ILE A 5 0.48 -17.86 -0.75
N ALA A 6 -0.34 -18.05 0.29
CA ALA A 6 -1.26 -17.03 0.76
C ALA A 6 -0.52 -15.77 1.27
N ILE A 7 0.59 -15.96 1.99
CA ILE A 7 1.44 -14.86 2.47
C ILE A 7 2.09 -14.12 1.29
N ILE A 8 2.57 -14.85 0.28
CA ILE A 8 3.16 -14.28 -0.93
C ILE A 8 2.11 -13.42 -1.66
N VAL A 9 0.97 -14.01 -2.03
CA VAL A 9 -0.11 -13.33 -2.74
C VAL A 9 -0.57 -12.10 -1.97
N LYS A 10 -0.72 -12.19 -0.66
CA LYS A 10 -1.10 -11.06 0.19
C LYS A 10 -0.12 -9.88 0.09
N ASN A 11 1.18 -10.15 0.13
CA ASN A 11 2.20 -9.11 0.02
C ASN A 11 2.26 -8.54 -1.41
N VAL A 12 2.14 -9.39 -2.43
CA VAL A 12 2.08 -8.95 -3.84
C VAL A 12 0.90 -8.01 -4.06
N LYS A 13 -0.30 -8.39 -3.63
CA LYS A 13 -1.51 -7.55 -3.73
C LYS A 13 -1.33 -6.20 -3.04
N TYR A 14 -0.80 -6.21 -1.83
CA TYR A 14 -0.52 -4.98 -1.09
C TYR A 14 0.46 -4.08 -1.85
N GLN A 15 1.56 -4.62 -2.37
CA GLN A 15 2.57 -3.83 -3.07
C GLN A 15 2.10 -3.36 -4.45
N ALA A 16 1.36 -4.17 -5.20
CA ALA A 16 0.75 -3.77 -6.47
C ALA A 16 -0.24 -2.60 -6.27
N TYR A 17 -1.10 -2.70 -5.24
CA TYR A 17 -1.96 -1.59 -4.84
C TYR A 17 -1.15 -0.34 -4.47
N ARG A 18 -0.04 -0.48 -3.73
CA ARG A 18 0.86 0.63 -3.39
C ARG A 18 1.52 1.26 -4.62
N LEU A 19 1.87 0.48 -5.63
CA LEU A 19 2.41 0.97 -6.90
C LEU A 19 1.36 1.75 -7.67
N LYS A 20 0.12 1.24 -7.75
CA LYS A 20 -1.02 1.89 -8.42
C LYS A 20 -1.32 3.30 -7.88
N LEU A 21 -1.02 3.55 -6.59
CA LEU A 21 -1.13 4.90 -5.99
C LEU A 21 -0.06 5.89 -6.50
N ALA A 22 0.99 5.43 -7.17
CA ALA A 22 2.00 6.30 -7.76
C ALA A 22 1.59 6.73 -9.18
N LYS A 23 1.77 8.02 -9.49
CA LYS A 23 1.41 8.62 -10.79
C LYS A 23 1.93 7.85 -12.00
N CYS A 24 3.13 7.27 -11.91
CA CYS A 24 3.69 6.54 -13.04
C CYS A 24 2.92 5.24 -13.35
N PHE A 25 2.15 4.68 -12.41
CA PHE A 25 1.36 3.45 -12.60
C PHE A 25 -0.15 3.69 -12.62
N ILE A 26 -0.62 4.95 -12.64
CA ILE A 26 -2.07 5.23 -12.51
C ILE A 26 -2.90 4.61 -13.64
N ASP A 27 -2.33 4.45 -14.83
CA ASP A 27 -3.01 3.85 -15.99
C ASP A 27 -2.84 2.32 -16.07
N GLU A 28 -1.93 1.74 -15.28
CA GLU A 28 -1.54 0.32 -15.38
C GLU A 28 -2.55 -0.58 -14.67
N ASN A 29 -3.00 -1.67 -15.28
CA ASN A 29 -3.98 -2.55 -14.64
C ASN A 29 -3.40 -3.15 -13.34
N ASN A 30 -4.19 -3.18 -12.26
CA ASN A 30 -3.70 -3.69 -10.97
C ASN A 30 -3.39 -5.18 -11.03
N GLU A 31 -4.14 -5.97 -11.80
CA GLU A 31 -3.83 -7.40 -11.98
C GLU A 31 -2.51 -7.61 -12.75
N ASP A 32 -2.20 -6.73 -13.71
CA ASP A 32 -0.93 -6.80 -14.45
C ASP A 32 0.24 -6.45 -13.53
N LEU A 33 0.07 -5.46 -12.64
CA LEU A 33 1.05 -5.14 -11.61
C LEU A 33 1.27 -6.29 -10.63
N GLU A 34 0.19 -6.97 -10.23
CA GLU A 34 0.27 -8.17 -9.39
C GLU A 34 1.06 -9.28 -10.09
N GLN A 35 0.76 -9.55 -11.36
CA GLN A 35 1.43 -10.58 -12.14
C GLN A 35 2.91 -10.27 -12.39
N GLU A 36 3.25 -9.04 -12.79
CA GLU A 36 4.63 -8.63 -13.01
C GLU A 36 5.44 -8.74 -11.71
N LEU A 37 4.89 -8.24 -10.61
CA LEU A 37 5.54 -8.35 -9.30
C LEU A 37 5.68 -9.82 -8.87
N PHE A 38 4.69 -10.67 -9.13
CA PHE A 38 4.77 -12.10 -8.85
C PHE A 38 5.91 -12.77 -9.65
N CYS A 39 6.03 -12.45 -10.93
CA CYS A 39 7.12 -12.92 -11.79
C CYS A 39 8.50 -12.47 -11.28
N GLU A 40 8.63 -11.25 -10.76
CA GLU A 40 9.90 -10.75 -10.22
C GLU A 40 10.33 -11.42 -8.91
N ILE A 41 9.36 -11.84 -8.07
CA ILE A 41 9.66 -12.46 -6.77
C ILE A 41 9.82 -13.97 -6.87
N TRP A 42 9.10 -14.65 -7.78
CA TRP A 42 9.01 -16.11 -7.81
C TRP A 42 10.39 -16.79 -7.85
N PRO A 43 11.33 -16.37 -8.73
CA PRO A 43 12.67 -16.97 -8.78
C PRO A 43 13.52 -16.71 -7.52
N CYS A 44 13.17 -15.70 -6.72
CA CYS A 44 13.90 -15.33 -5.52
C CYS A 44 13.37 -16.05 -4.27
N LEU A 45 12.20 -16.72 -4.34
CA LEU A 45 11.61 -17.39 -3.19
C LEU A 45 12.47 -18.56 -2.69
N ASP A 46 13.19 -19.24 -3.58
CA ASP A 46 14.07 -20.36 -3.26
C ASP A 46 15.32 -19.94 -2.47
N GLN A 47 15.59 -18.63 -2.37
CA GLN A 47 16.71 -18.07 -1.59
C GLN A 47 16.34 -17.87 -0.11
N TYR A 48 15.14 -18.27 0.31
CA TYR A 48 14.71 -18.16 1.70
C TYR A 48 15.61 -18.99 2.62
N ASP A 49 16.04 -18.34 3.71
CA ASP A 49 16.87 -18.90 4.76
C ASP A 49 16.22 -18.61 6.11
N GLU A 50 15.83 -19.68 6.82
CA GLU A 50 15.09 -19.58 8.08
C GLU A 50 15.93 -19.07 9.25
N ASP A 51 17.25 -19.27 9.20
CA ASP A 51 18.17 -18.82 10.25
C ASP A 51 18.33 -17.29 10.23
N LYS A 52 18.13 -16.67 9.06
CA LYS A 52 18.26 -15.20 8.89
C LYS A 52 16.99 -14.44 9.27
N SER A 53 15.81 -14.97 8.95
CA SER A 53 14.53 -14.31 9.25
C SER A 53 13.34 -15.24 9.07
N SER A 54 12.21 -14.89 9.70
CA SER A 54 10.94 -15.59 9.39
C SER A 54 10.51 -15.35 7.94
N PHE A 55 9.91 -16.36 7.30
CA PHE A 55 9.36 -16.30 5.94
C PHE A 55 8.53 -15.04 5.64
N ASN A 56 7.65 -14.61 6.55
CA ASN A 56 6.84 -13.40 6.36
C ASN A 56 7.70 -12.14 6.19
N THR A 57 8.75 -12.01 6.99
CA THR A 57 9.69 -10.88 6.95
C THR A 57 10.50 -10.92 5.66
N PHE A 58 10.95 -12.11 5.25
CA PHE A 58 11.64 -12.31 3.98
C PHE A 58 10.76 -11.89 2.80
N VAL A 59 9.54 -12.42 2.71
CA VAL A 59 8.59 -12.11 1.63
C VAL A 59 8.20 -10.64 1.62
N ALA A 60 7.93 -10.03 2.79
CA ALA A 60 7.61 -8.61 2.89
C ALA A 60 8.76 -7.73 2.35
N ARG A 61 10.01 -8.01 2.75
CA ARG A 61 11.18 -7.28 2.26
C ARG A 61 11.43 -7.52 0.78
N LEU A 62 11.30 -8.77 0.32
CA LEU A 62 11.50 -9.13 -1.08
C LEU A 62 10.49 -8.40 -1.97
N THR A 63 9.20 -8.51 -1.66
CA THR A 63 8.13 -7.84 -2.42
C THR A 63 8.25 -6.31 -2.38
N GLU A 64 8.60 -5.72 -1.25
CA GLU A 64 8.87 -4.28 -1.13
C GLU A 64 10.05 -3.84 -2.01
N ASN A 65 11.17 -4.56 -1.95
CA ASN A 65 12.34 -4.24 -2.76
C ASN A 65 12.05 -4.35 -4.26
N LYS A 66 11.31 -5.39 -4.70
CA LYS A 66 10.89 -5.53 -6.09
C LYS A 66 9.96 -4.40 -6.52
N ALA A 67 8.96 -4.05 -5.72
CA ALA A 67 8.09 -2.91 -5.99
C ALA A 67 8.86 -1.58 -6.09
N ILE A 68 9.83 -1.33 -5.20
CA ILE A 68 10.70 -0.14 -5.28
C ILE A 68 11.51 -0.13 -6.57
N ASN A 69 12.01 -1.29 -7.03
CA ASN A 69 12.75 -1.40 -8.28
C ASN A 69 11.86 -1.13 -9.49
N MET A 70 10.64 -1.68 -9.52
CA MET A 70 9.63 -1.39 -10.56
C MET A 70 9.33 0.12 -10.60
N LEU A 71 9.12 0.74 -9.44
CA LEU A 71 8.88 2.18 -9.33
C LEU A 71 10.03 3.01 -9.91
N LYS A 72 11.28 2.68 -9.55
CA LYS A 72 12.46 3.35 -10.11
C LYS A 72 12.58 3.16 -11.62
N LYS A 73 12.36 1.93 -12.11
CA LYS A 73 12.42 1.59 -13.54
C LYS A 73 11.40 2.39 -14.35
N GLN A 74 10.16 2.44 -13.89
CA GLN A 74 9.11 3.16 -14.59
C GLN A 74 9.26 4.68 -14.49
N GLN A 75 9.73 5.20 -13.36
CA GLN A 75 10.09 6.62 -13.22
C GLN A 75 11.21 7.02 -14.20
N CYS A 76 12.25 6.21 -14.35
CA CYS A 76 13.32 6.46 -15.32
C CYS A 76 12.81 6.41 -16.78
N ALA A 77 11.97 5.43 -17.12
CA ALA A 77 11.38 5.30 -18.45
C ALA A 77 10.49 6.50 -18.80
N LYS A 78 9.60 6.91 -17.88
CA LYS A 78 8.69 8.05 -18.09
C LYS A 78 9.41 9.41 -17.99
N ARG A 79 10.52 9.53 -17.26
CA ARG A 79 11.40 10.72 -17.29
C ARG A 79 12.09 10.91 -18.64
N ASN A 80 12.47 9.83 -19.31
CA ASN A 80 13.11 9.90 -20.64
C ASN A 80 12.11 10.37 -21.72
N ILE A 81 10.81 10.12 -21.51
CA ILE A 81 9.73 10.54 -22.41
C ILE A 81 9.24 11.96 -22.07
N ASN A 82 9.16 12.33 -20.79
CA ASN A 82 8.61 13.61 -20.32
C ASN A 82 9.70 14.55 -19.78
N ASN A 83 10.54 15.11 -20.65
CA ASN A 83 11.51 16.14 -20.26
C ASN A 83 10.86 17.51 -19.94
N HIS A 84 9.53 17.60 -19.96
CA HIS A 84 8.77 18.69 -19.38
C HIS A 84 7.55 18.09 -18.69
N ILE A 85 7.21 18.64 -17.52
CA ILE A 85 5.95 18.55 -16.77
C ILE A 85 6.17 17.98 -15.36
N SER A 86 6.54 18.89 -14.46
CA SER A 86 6.30 18.78 -13.03
C SER A 86 4.85 19.19 -12.78
N ILE A 87 3.90 18.26 -12.89
CA ILE A 87 2.50 18.54 -12.50
C ILE A 87 2.28 18.02 -11.08
N ASP A 88 1.79 18.93 -10.25
CA ASP A 88 1.37 18.74 -8.88
C ASP A 88 0.28 17.65 -8.77
N VAL A 89 0.23 16.95 -7.63
CA VAL A 89 -0.53 15.70 -7.43
C VAL A 89 -2.04 15.93 -7.24
N THR A 90 -2.48 17.19 -7.27
CA THR A 90 -3.77 17.61 -6.74
C THR A 90 -4.94 17.55 -7.75
N GLU A 91 -4.70 17.65 -9.06
CA GLU A 91 -5.78 17.88 -10.05
C GLU A 91 -6.40 16.64 -10.72
N LEU A 92 -5.77 15.46 -10.64
CA LEU A 92 -6.24 14.26 -11.37
C LEU A 92 -7.34 13.46 -10.68
N PHE A 93 -7.82 13.91 -9.52
CA PHE A 93 -8.80 13.16 -8.71
C PHE A 93 -10.25 13.33 -9.16
N GLU A 94 -10.60 14.28 -10.02
CA GLU A 94 -11.99 14.77 -10.08
C GLU A 94 -13.02 13.88 -10.81
N SER A 95 -12.65 12.94 -11.69
CA SER A 95 -13.65 12.32 -12.60
C SER A 95 -14.09 10.88 -12.30
N GLU A 96 -13.41 10.12 -11.43
CA GLU A 96 -13.74 8.70 -11.15
C GLU A 96 -14.32 8.45 -9.74
N ILE A 97 -14.40 9.51 -8.94
CA ILE A 97 -14.66 9.48 -7.49
C ILE A 97 -16.10 9.06 -7.12
N THR A 98 -17.09 9.20 -8.00
CA THR A 98 -18.51 9.43 -7.60
C THR A 98 -19.28 8.30 -6.90
N LYS A 99 -18.66 7.18 -6.48
CA LYS A 99 -19.34 6.11 -5.71
C LYS A 99 -18.55 5.51 -4.52
N ARG A 100 -17.28 5.87 -4.30
CA ARG A 100 -16.43 5.39 -3.16
C ARG A 100 -15.88 6.51 -2.27
N ILE A 101 -16.36 7.74 -2.49
CA ILE A 101 -15.82 9.01 -1.98
C ILE A 101 -15.47 9.00 -0.49
N ASP A 102 -16.32 8.41 0.34
CA ASP A 102 -16.30 8.77 1.77
C ASP A 102 -15.08 8.19 2.51
N VAL A 103 -14.71 6.92 2.27
CA VAL A 103 -13.62 6.27 3.03
C VAL A 103 -12.24 6.77 2.60
N ASP A 104 -11.99 6.90 1.30
CA ASP A 104 -10.68 7.35 0.81
C ASP A 104 -10.46 8.85 1.11
N TYR A 105 -11.52 9.67 1.03
CA TYR A 105 -11.48 11.05 1.51
C TYR A 105 -11.19 11.11 3.02
N MET A 106 -11.91 10.35 3.83
CA MET A 106 -11.70 10.28 5.28
C MET A 106 -10.26 9.89 5.64
N ILE A 107 -9.68 8.92 4.92
CA ILE A 107 -8.28 8.52 5.11
C ILE A 107 -7.35 9.67 4.71
N SER A 108 -7.59 10.37 3.60
CA SER A 108 -6.73 11.46 3.12
C SER A 108 -6.57 12.62 4.12
N VAL A 109 -7.56 12.87 4.98
CA VAL A 109 -7.54 13.89 6.05
C VAL A 109 -6.62 13.51 7.22
N LEU A 110 -6.22 12.23 7.33
CA LEU A 110 -5.32 11.77 8.37
C LEU A 110 -3.86 12.14 8.06
N PRO A 111 -2.98 12.29 9.07
CA PRO A 111 -1.54 12.41 8.84
C PRO A 111 -0.99 11.24 8.03
N LYS A 112 0.04 11.46 7.20
CA LYS A 112 0.59 10.45 6.26
C LYS A 112 0.96 9.12 6.94
N LYS A 113 1.49 9.17 8.16
CA LYS A 113 1.80 7.99 8.97
C LYS A 113 0.56 7.16 9.33
N TRP A 114 -0.57 7.82 9.61
CA TRP A 114 -1.84 7.17 9.94
C TRP A 114 -2.56 6.66 8.70
N GLN A 115 -2.48 7.40 7.58
CA GLN A 115 -2.92 6.90 6.27
C GLN A 115 -2.25 5.56 5.96
N ASN A 116 -0.93 5.51 6.08
CA ASN A 116 -0.16 4.30 5.80
C ASN A 116 -0.60 3.12 6.67
N ILE A 117 -0.91 3.36 7.95
CA ILE A 117 -1.44 2.33 8.85
C ILE A 117 -2.83 1.88 8.41
N CYS A 118 -3.73 2.78 8.02
CA CYS A 118 -5.05 2.42 7.50
C CYS A 118 -4.95 1.57 6.22
N GLU A 119 -4.09 1.97 5.30
CA GLU A 119 -3.84 1.21 4.06
C GLU A 119 -3.27 -0.18 4.34
N GLN A 120 -2.33 -0.30 5.28
CA GLN A 120 -1.79 -1.60 5.68
C GLN A 120 -2.84 -2.47 6.37
N LEU A 121 -3.71 -1.90 7.21
CA LEU A 121 -4.77 -2.64 7.89
C LEU A 121 -5.85 -3.20 6.94
N LYS A 122 -5.98 -2.67 5.71
CA LYS A 122 -6.83 -3.27 4.66
C LYS A 122 -6.37 -4.68 4.28
N PHE A 123 -5.07 -4.97 4.42
CA PHE A 123 -4.47 -6.24 4.02
C PHE A 123 -3.98 -7.05 5.23
N PHE A 124 -3.31 -6.42 6.20
CA PHE A 124 -2.60 -7.09 7.29
C PHE A 124 -3.32 -7.01 8.64
N ASN A 125 -3.05 -7.98 9.51
CA ASN A 125 -3.58 -7.94 10.88
C ASN A 125 -2.76 -6.99 11.78
N LEU A 126 -3.29 -6.63 12.95
CA LEU A 126 -2.65 -5.68 13.87
C LEU A 126 -1.22 -6.07 14.26
N HIS A 127 -0.95 -7.36 14.43
CA HIS A 127 0.40 -7.81 14.78
C HIS A 127 1.40 -7.59 13.64
N GLU A 128 0.99 -7.92 12.42
CA GLU A 128 1.78 -7.71 11.20
C GLU A 128 2.05 -6.21 10.99
N VAL A 129 1.01 -5.37 11.08
CA VAL A 129 1.14 -3.91 10.94
C VAL A 129 2.04 -3.30 12.02
N ALA A 130 1.96 -3.79 13.27
CA ALA A 130 2.83 -3.32 14.34
C ALA A 130 4.30 -3.61 14.03
N LYS A 131 4.61 -4.83 13.57
CA LYS A 131 5.96 -5.20 13.12
C LYS A 131 6.43 -4.36 11.93
N MET A 132 5.57 -4.17 10.93
CA MET A 132 5.89 -3.38 9.71
C MET A 132 6.23 -1.92 10.03
N ASN A 133 5.57 -1.32 11.02
CA ASN A 133 5.82 0.07 11.42
C ASN A 133 6.85 0.20 12.54
N ASN A 134 7.49 -0.91 12.96
CA ASN A 134 8.42 -0.97 14.09
C ASN A 134 7.85 -0.33 15.37
N VAL A 135 6.60 -0.65 15.70
CA VAL A 135 5.89 -0.18 16.91
C VAL A 135 5.34 -1.34 17.72
N SER A 136 5.15 -1.13 19.03
CA SER A 136 4.47 -2.12 19.86
C SER A 136 2.98 -2.26 19.48
N ARG A 137 2.38 -3.43 19.72
CA ARG A 137 0.92 -3.63 19.53
C ARG A 137 0.10 -2.64 20.35
N THR A 138 0.53 -2.31 21.57
CA THR A 138 -0.12 -1.32 22.43
C THR A 138 -0.08 0.07 21.81
N THR A 139 1.07 0.45 21.25
CA THR A 139 1.23 1.72 20.53
C THR A 139 0.35 1.77 19.29
N LEU A 140 0.29 0.69 18.50
CA LEU A 140 -0.58 0.61 17.33
C LEU A 140 -2.06 0.73 17.73
N ASN A 141 -2.49 0.04 18.79
CA ASN A 141 -3.85 0.17 19.32
C ASN A 141 -4.18 1.59 19.75
N ASN A 142 -3.24 2.29 20.38
CA ASN A 142 -3.41 3.70 20.75
C ASN A 142 -3.50 4.61 19.51
N ILE A 143 -2.72 4.32 18.46
CA ILE A 143 -2.84 5.03 17.18
C ILE A 143 -4.21 4.79 16.55
N ILE A 144 -4.70 3.54 16.51
CA ILE A 144 -6.02 3.20 15.98
C ILE A 144 -7.13 3.91 16.77
N LYS A 145 -7.03 3.99 18.10
CA LYS A 145 -7.95 4.77 18.92
C LYS A 145 -7.96 6.25 18.51
N LYS A 146 -6.80 6.86 18.29
CA LYS A 146 -6.69 8.25 17.82
C LYS A 146 -7.26 8.44 16.41
N ILE A 147 -7.01 7.49 15.50
CA ILE A 147 -7.58 7.49 14.15
C ILE A 147 -9.11 7.46 14.25
N ARG A 148 -9.68 6.54 15.03
CA ARG A 148 -11.14 6.45 15.24
C ARG A 148 -11.72 7.74 15.81
N ALA A 149 -11.09 8.33 16.81
CA ALA A 149 -11.53 9.60 17.37
C ALA A 149 -11.52 10.74 16.34
N LYS A 150 -10.56 10.74 15.40
CA LYS A 150 -10.47 11.75 14.33
C LYS A 150 -11.44 11.51 13.18
N LEU A 151 -11.75 10.25 12.87
CA LEU A 151 -12.69 9.87 11.82
C LEU A 151 -14.16 9.90 12.26
N SER A 152 -14.42 9.72 13.57
CA SER A 152 -15.78 9.68 14.12
C SER A 152 -16.60 10.94 13.80
N PRO A 153 -16.11 12.18 14.01
CA PRO A 153 -16.86 13.39 13.66
C PRO A 153 -17.17 13.48 12.16
N ILE A 154 -16.18 13.17 11.31
CA ILE A 154 -16.31 13.23 9.84
C ILE A 154 -17.41 12.28 9.35
N TYR A 155 -17.46 11.07 9.91
CA TYR A 155 -18.49 10.07 9.60
C TYR A 155 -19.91 10.56 9.98
N TYR A 156 -20.07 11.18 11.15
CA TYR A 156 -21.38 11.67 11.60
C TYR A 156 -21.82 12.97 10.91
N GLU A 157 -20.88 13.83 10.48
CA GLU A 157 -21.17 15.01 9.67
C GLU A 157 -21.61 14.65 8.24
N GLY A 158 -20.97 13.64 7.61
CA GLY A 158 -21.38 13.11 6.31
C GLY A 158 -22.80 12.50 6.35
N LYS A 159 -23.18 11.88 7.46
CA LYS A 159 -24.51 11.27 7.64
C LYS A 159 -25.65 12.30 7.84
N LYS A 160 -25.36 13.55 8.23
CA LYS A 160 -26.37 14.62 8.37
C LYS A 160 -26.70 15.34 7.06
N LYS A 161 -25.88 15.15 6.02
CA LYS A 161 -26.04 15.81 4.71
C LYS A 161 -26.70 14.93 3.64
N ASN A 162 -27.12 13.70 4.00
CA ASN A 162 -27.88 12.79 3.15
C ASN A 162 -29.29 12.57 3.71
#